data_AF-A0A1D2MVR3-F1
#
_entry.id   AF-A0A1D2MVR3-F1
#
_cell.length_a   1.000
_cell.length_b   1.000
_cell.length_c   1.000
_cell.angle_alpha   90.00
_cell.angle_beta   90.00
_cell.angle_gamma   90.00
#
_symmetry.space_group_name_H-M   'P 1'
#
loop_
_entity.id
_entity.type
_entity.pdbx_description
1 polymer ?
#
loop_
_entity_poly.entity_id
_entity_poly.type
_entity_poly.pdbx_seq_one_letter_code
_entity_poly.pdbx_strand_id
1 'polypeptide(L)'
;MASASPLSAPSGQVVQDYGPDSGGRLKGLQIVKPIVIGNIAKYFGKKREDDGHTHQWTIYMKPYPNEDYSCFIKKVHFKLHDSYANPNRIVTKPPYEVSETGWGEFEVAVKIHFIDPVERPVTVYHVLKLFQSGSDHQSLQNVPKKTVIAESYDEIVFQEPTRYMKSLVDSVVPLTMDEYKHETDFEEKKKSSMAKIASAKGQVKAEIQELKEKLKLSRETIEQFKKALAESQGSEKTKSRKDDSPSPSKTPKSLGSMRGDNKN
;
A
#
# COMPACT_ATOMS: atom_id res chain seq x y z
N MET A 1 -38.20 15.89 64.65
CA MET A 1 -36.78 16.23 64.41
C MET A 1 -36.10 14.95 63.94
N ALA A 2 -35.91 14.81 62.62
CA ALA A 2 -35.29 13.63 62.03
C ALA A 2 -33.86 13.98 61.59
N SER A 3 -32.89 13.27 62.14
CA SER A 3 -31.46 13.36 61.82
C SER A 3 -31.18 12.68 60.47
N ALA A 4 -30.72 13.46 59.49
CA ALA A 4 -30.22 12.94 58.21
C ALA A 4 -28.71 12.67 58.30
N SER A 5 -28.31 11.44 58.03
CA SER A 5 -26.91 11.06 57.80
C SER A 5 -26.49 11.44 56.37
N PRO A 6 -25.26 11.93 56.12
CA PRO A 6 -24.81 12.20 54.76
C PRO A 6 -24.31 10.91 54.08
N LEU A 7 -24.78 10.71 52.85
CA LEU A 7 -24.37 9.64 51.96
C LEU A 7 -22.96 9.93 51.41
N SER A 8 -22.00 9.02 51.61
CA SER A 8 -20.66 9.11 51.03
C SER A 8 -20.70 8.81 49.53
N ALA A 9 -20.23 9.75 48.70
CA ALA A 9 -19.98 9.49 47.28
C ALA A 9 -18.72 8.60 47.11
N PRO A 10 -18.71 7.63 46.18
CA PRO A 10 -17.50 6.89 45.89
C PRO A 10 -16.59 7.72 44.97
N SER A 11 -15.42 8.03 45.51
CA SER A 11 -14.29 8.65 44.83
C SER A 11 -13.64 7.67 43.83
N GLY A 12 -13.15 8.21 42.71
CA GLY A 12 -11.98 7.66 42.03
C GLY A 12 -12.22 7.14 40.61
N GLN A 13 -12.33 8.06 39.63
CA GLN A 13 -11.75 7.74 38.32
C GLN A 13 -10.23 7.65 38.53
N VAL A 14 -9.68 6.46 38.36
CA VAL A 14 -8.23 6.23 38.32
C VAL A 14 -7.72 6.91 37.04
N VAL A 15 -7.29 8.16 37.16
CA VAL A 15 -6.48 8.79 36.11
C VAL A 15 -5.14 8.08 36.17
N GLN A 16 -4.95 7.12 35.28
CA GLN A 16 -3.69 6.41 35.15
C GLN A 16 -2.66 7.43 34.62
N ASP A 17 -1.75 7.85 35.48
CA ASP A 17 -0.81 8.94 35.23
C ASP A 17 0.27 8.47 34.24
N TYR A 18 0.02 8.71 32.95
CA TYR A 18 1.02 8.53 31.90
C TYR A 18 1.83 9.83 31.80
N GLY A 19 2.90 9.92 32.59
CA GLY A 19 3.85 11.03 32.58
C GLY A 19 4.56 11.23 31.22
N PRO A 20 5.55 12.14 31.13
CA PRO A 20 6.13 12.63 29.87
C PRO A 20 6.77 11.57 28.96
N ASP A 21 6.89 10.31 29.42
CA ASP A 21 7.37 9.15 28.67
C ASP A 21 6.29 8.09 28.35
N SER A 22 5.00 8.38 28.52
CA SER A 22 3.84 7.50 28.20
C SER A 22 4.05 5.99 28.44
N GLY A 23 4.79 5.63 29.52
CA GLY A 23 5.07 4.25 29.90
C GLY A 23 5.96 3.41 28.95
N GLY A 24 6.64 4.05 28.00
CA GLY A 24 7.48 3.37 27.00
C GLY A 24 6.68 2.65 25.89
N ARG A 25 7.31 2.48 24.73
CA ARG A 25 6.75 1.74 23.59
C ARG A 25 6.79 0.23 23.84
N LEU A 26 5.72 -0.46 23.46
CA LEU A 26 5.58 -1.90 23.61
C LEU A 26 6.30 -2.63 22.47
N LYS A 27 7.57 -2.99 22.68
CA LYS A 27 8.42 -3.65 21.67
C LYS A 27 7.79 -4.92 21.12
N GLY A 28 7.88 -5.10 19.80
CA GLY A 28 7.36 -6.27 19.10
C GLY A 28 5.83 -6.38 19.04
N LEU A 29 5.08 -5.46 19.67
CA LEU A 29 3.62 -5.43 19.57
C LEU A 29 3.19 -4.64 18.33
N GLN A 30 2.28 -5.23 17.54
CA GLN A 30 1.61 -4.57 16.43
C GLN A 30 0.10 -4.66 16.65
N ILE A 31 -0.60 -3.53 16.52
CA ILE A 31 -2.06 -3.49 16.57
C ILE A 31 -2.57 -2.94 15.24
N VAL A 32 -3.54 -3.62 14.66
CA VAL A 32 -4.16 -3.24 13.39
C VAL A 32 -5.62 -2.88 13.64
N LYS A 33 -6.03 -1.70 13.16
CA LYS A 33 -7.41 -1.20 13.23
C LYS A 33 -7.95 -0.92 11.82
N PRO A 34 -8.77 -1.83 11.27
CA PRO A 34 -9.38 -1.69 9.96
C PRO A 34 -10.34 -0.51 9.81
N ILE A 35 -10.21 0.23 8.72
CA ILE A 35 -11.07 1.37 8.38
C ILE A 35 -11.56 1.29 6.93
N VAL A 36 -12.65 1.99 6.67
CA VAL A 36 -13.16 2.25 5.33
C VAL A 36 -13.14 3.76 5.09
N ILE A 37 -12.50 4.16 4.00
CA ILE A 37 -12.50 5.53 3.52
C ILE A 37 -13.20 5.54 2.17
N GLY A 38 -14.15 6.44 2.01
CA GLY A 38 -14.92 6.51 0.80
C GLY A 38 -15.75 7.75 0.67
N ASN A 39 -16.46 7.84 -0.45
CA ASN A 39 -17.48 8.84 -0.64
C ASN A 39 -18.72 8.26 -1.30
N ILE A 40 -19.85 8.89 -0.98
CA ILE A 40 -21.11 8.74 -1.70
C ILE A 40 -21.39 10.06 -2.39
N ALA A 41 -21.80 10.03 -3.65
CA ALA A 41 -22.17 11.21 -4.44
C ALA A 41 -23.53 11.00 -5.10
N LYS A 42 -24.34 12.05 -5.13
CA LYS A 42 -25.68 12.05 -5.74
C LYS A 42 -25.78 13.20 -6.74
N TYR A 43 -26.08 12.84 -7.99
CA TYR A 43 -26.32 13.83 -9.03
C TYR A 43 -27.66 14.56 -8.80
N PHE A 44 -27.64 15.90 -8.90
CA PHE A 44 -28.85 16.72 -8.75
C PHE A 44 -29.87 16.53 -9.88
N GLY A 45 -29.46 15.95 -11.01
CA GLY A 45 -30.28 15.86 -12.22
C GLY A 45 -30.08 17.05 -13.16
N LYS A 46 -29.59 18.17 -12.64
CA LYS A 46 -29.23 19.37 -13.40
C LYS A 46 -28.05 20.09 -12.76
N LYS A 47 -27.37 20.91 -13.55
CA LYS A 47 -26.42 21.90 -13.04
C LYS A 47 -27.19 22.99 -12.29
N ARG A 48 -26.75 23.34 -11.09
CA ARG A 48 -27.30 24.46 -10.32
C ARG A 48 -26.89 25.79 -10.97
N GLU A 49 -27.77 26.79 -10.92
CA GLU A 49 -27.57 28.04 -11.68
C GLU A 49 -26.65 29.05 -10.98
N ASP A 50 -26.62 29.05 -9.65
CA ASP A 50 -25.86 29.94 -8.77
C ASP A 50 -24.37 29.61 -8.70
N ASP A 51 -24.01 28.34 -8.46
CA ASP A 51 -22.62 27.90 -8.24
C ASP A 51 -22.11 26.94 -9.32
N GLY A 52 -23.00 26.49 -10.21
CA GLY A 52 -22.67 25.53 -11.25
C GLY A 52 -22.41 24.10 -10.74
N HIS A 53 -22.71 23.80 -9.48
CA HIS A 53 -22.53 22.47 -8.90
C HIS A 53 -23.52 21.47 -9.50
N THR A 54 -23.09 20.22 -9.60
CA THR A 54 -23.87 19.15 -10.22
C THR A 54 -24.17 18.01 -9.26
N HIS A 55 -23.34 17.83 -8.24
CA HIS A 55 -23.45 16.75 -7.27
C HIS A 55 -23.46 17.30 -5.85
N GLN A 56 -24.17 16.60 -4.97
CA GLN A 56 -23.86 16.57 -3.55
C GLN A 56 -23.05 15.33 -3.27
N TRP A 57 -22.06 15.43 -2.40
CA TRP A 57 -21.21 14.31 -2.02
C TRP A 57 -20.92 14.34 -0.52
N THR A 58 -20.70 13.18 0.05
CA THR A 58 -20.24 13.00 1.44
C THR A 58 -19.01 12.12 1.39
N ILE A 59 -17.88 12.64 1.86
CA ILE A 59 -16.68 11.84 2.12
C ILE A 59 -16.66 11.44 3.60
N TYR A 60 -16.21 10.23 3.90
CA TYR A 60 -16.18 9.71 5.26
C TYR A 60 -14.98 8.80 5.51
N MET A 61 -14.63 8.71 6.79
CA MET A 61 -13.84 7.62 7.36
C MET A 61 -14.70 6.95 8.43
N LYS A 62 -14.82 5.63 8.35
CA LYS A 62 -15.53 4.84 9.36
C LYS A 62 -14.74 3.56 9.67
N PRO A 63 -14.83 3.03 10.89
CA PRO A 63 -14.37 1.68 11.21
C PRO A 63 -14.96 0.65 10.24
N TYR A 64 -14.15 -0.35 9.84
CA TYR A 64 -14.67 -1.49 9.09
C TYR A 64 -15.57 -2.39 9.97
N PRO A 65 -15.13 -2.84 11.17
CA PRO A 65 -16.06 -3.43 12.13
C PRO A 65 -17.00 -2.36 12.70
N ASN A 66 -18.16 -2.75 13.22
CA ASN A 66 -19.10 -1.84 13.85
C ASN A 66 -18.65 -1.42 15.28
N GLU A 67 -17.55 -0.67 15.35
CA GLU A 67 -16.84 -0.27 16.57
C GLU A 67 -16.79 1.26 16.72
N ASP A 68 -16.63 1.77 17.95
CA ASP A 68 -16.36 3.18 18.20
C ASP A 68 -14.87 3.46 18.36
N TYR A 69 -14.29 4.18 17.39
CA TYR A 69 -12.88 4.59 17.40
C TYR A 69 -12.64 5.93 18.10
N SER A 70 -13.66 6.59 18.64
CA SER A 70 -13.54 7.87 19.38
C SER A 70 -12.63 7.78 20.61
N CYS A 71 -12.44 6.58 21.16
CA CYS A 71 -11.56 6.33 22.30
C CYS A 71 -10.07 6.50 21.99
N PHE A 72 -9.64 6.38 20.73
CA PHE A 72 -8.23 6.57 20.36
C PHE A 72 -8.01 7.60 19.23
N ILE A 73 -9.06 7.95 18.47
CA ILE A 73 -9.02 9.01 17.46
C ILE A 73 -9.40 10.34 18.11
N LYS A 74 -8.51 11.33 18.01
CA LYS A 74 -8.74 12.69 18.51
C LYS A 74 -9.53 13.54 17.53
N LYS A 75 -9.15 13.46 16.25
CA LYS A 75 -9.78 14.21 15.16
C LYS A 75 -9.37 13.68 13.80
N VAL A 76 -10.22 13.89 12.81
CA VAL A 76 -9.96 13.63 11.41
C VAL A 76 -9.96 14.95 10.65
N HIS A 77 -8.88 15.20 9.90
CA HIS A 77 -8.77 16.31 8.97
C HIS A 77 -9.10 15.83 7.57
N PHE A 78 -10.06 16.47 6.91
CA PHE A 78 -10.32 16.31 5.48
C PHE A 78 -9.79 17.56 4.78
N LYS A 79 -8.69 17.41 4.03
CA LYS A 79 -8.16 18.49 3.18
C LYS A 79 -8.79 18.37 1.80
N LEU A 80 -9.76 19.24 1.53
CA LEU A 80 -10.42 19.41 0.25
C LEU A 80 -9.53 20.20 -0.74
N HIS A 81 -9.98 20.30 -1.99
CA HIS A 81 -9.34 21.16 -2.99
C HIS A 81 -9.39 22.64 -2.56
N ASP A 82 -8.34 23.41 -2.87
CA ASP A 82 -8.17 24.79 -2.40
C ASP A 82 -9.25 25.77 -2.93
N SER A 83 -10.05 25.37 -3.91
CA SER A 83 -11.21 26.13 -4.38
C SER A 83 -12.39 26.15 -3.40
N TYR A 84 -12.44 25.24 -2.43
CA TYR A 84 -13.48 25.24 -1.40
C TYR A 84 -13.17 26.27 -0.32
N ALA A 85 -14.20 26.96 0.16
CA ALA A 85 -14.07 27.76 1.36
C ALA A 85 -13.69 26.85 2.55
N ASN A 86 -12.67 27.25 3.31
CA ASN A 86 -12.11 26.47 4.41
C ASN A 86 -11.79 25.03 3.98
N PRO A 87 -10.80 24.82 3.08
CA PRO A 87 -10.55 23.50 2.51
C PRO A 87 -10.07 22.49 3.56
N ASN A 88 -9.58 22.94 4.71
CA ASN A 88 -9.22 22.08 5.84
C ASN A 88 -10.42 21.91 6.77
N ARG A 89 -11.16 20.82 6.64
CA ARG A 89 -12.30 20.47 7.51
C ARG A 89 -11.84 19.56 8.63
N ILE A 90 -12.29 19.84 9.85
CA ILE A 90 -11.88 19.09 11.05
C ILE A 90 -13.10 18.49 11.70
N VAL A 91 -13.12 17.18 11.88
CA VAL A 91 -14.18 16.45 12.56
C VAL A 91 -13.60 15.76 13.78
N THR A 92 -14.11 16.07 14.97
CA THR A 92 -13.56 15.59 16.26
C THR A 92 -14.37 14.47 16.89
N LYS A 93 -15.53 14.14 16.33
CA LYS A 93 -16.44 13.10 16.85
C LYS A 93 -17.05 12.32 15.69
N PRO A 94 -17.38 11.03 15.86
CA PRO A 94 -18.11 10.27 14.86
C PRO A 94 -19.53 10.85 14.66
N PRO A 95 -20.14 10.70 13.47
CA PRO A 95 -19.55 10.14 12.25
C PRO A 95 -18.46 11.07 11.67
N TYR A 96 -17.31 10.50 11.28
CA TYR A 96 -16.21 11.27 10.70
C TYR A 96 -16.46 11.50 9.22
N GLU A 97 -17.32 12.46 8.92
CA GLU A 97 -17.74 12.74 7.55
C GLU A 97 -17.85 14.25 7.25
N VAL A 98 -17.74 14.58 5.96
CA VAL A 98 -17.91 15.93 5.44
C VAL A 98 -18.80 15.84 4.21
N SER A 99 -19.93 16.55 4.26
CA SER A 99 -20.82 16.73 3.11
C SER A 99 -20.60 18.08 2.45
N GLU A 100 -20.58 18.07 1.13
CA GLU A 100 -20.37 19.25 0.30
C GLU A 100 -21.06 19.09 -1.06
N THR A 101 -20.99 20.14 -1.87
CA THR A 101 -21.47 20.11 -3.25
C THR A 101 -20.37 20.50 -4.21
N GLY A 102 -20.41 19.98 -5.44
CA GLY A 102 -19.38 20.27 -6.43
C GLY A 102 -19.67 19.66 -7.79
N TRP A 103 -18.71 19.82 -8.69
CA TRP A 103 -18.81 19.35 -10.07
C TRP A 103 -17.60 18.53 -10.54
N GLY A 104 -16.48 18.58 -9.80
CA GLY A 104 -15.22 17.93 -10.16
C GLY A 104 -14.81 16.82 -9.20
N GLU A 105 -14.09 15.83 -9.73
CA GLU A 105 -13.38 14.82 -8.96
C GLU A 105 -11.99 15.34 -8.57
N PHE A 106 -11.56 15.09 -7.34
CA PHE A 106 -10.24 15.50 -6.84
C PHE A 106 -9.79 14.58 -5.71
N GLU A 107 -8.50 14.58 -5.41
CA GLU A 107 -7.94 13.84 -4.29
C GLU A 107 -8.18 14.60 -2.97
N VAL A 108 -8.72 13.89 -1.97
CA VAL A 108 -8.91 14.36 -0.60
C VAL A 108 -7.89 13.69 0.30
N ALA A 109 -7.09 14.49 1.00
CA ALA A 109 -6.20 13.99 2.04
C ALA A 109 -6.96 13.87 3.38
N VAL A 110 -7.13 12.64 3.86
CA VAL A 110 -7.77 12.29 5.13
C VAL A 110 -6.69 12.01 6.17
N LYS A 111 -6.47 12.96 7.08
CA LYS A 111 -5.44 12.89 8.12
C LYS A 111 -6.05 12.62 9.50
N ILE A 112 -5.80 11.43 10.03
CA ILE A 112 -6.30 10.91 11.30
C ILE A 112 -5.28 11.24 12.39
N HIS A 113 -5.69 12.01 13.40
CA HIS A 113 -4.88 12.32 14.57
C HIS A 113 -5.35 11.50 15.76
N PHE A 114 -4.40 11.02 16.54
CA PHE A 114 -4.67 10.20 17.71
C PHE A 114 -4.76 11.02 18.99
N ILE A 115 -5.41 10.45 20.01
CA ILE A 115 -5.50 11.06 21.35
C ILE A 115 -4.12 11.11 21.98
N ASP A 116 -3.34 10.02 21.87
CA ASP A 116 -1.93 10.05 22.24
C ASP A 116 -1.16 10.96 21.26
N PRO A 117 -0.61 12.10 21.72
CA PRO A 117 0.13 13.02 20.87
C PRO A 117 1.50 12.47 20.42
N VAL A 118 2.00 11.41 21.07
CA VAL A 118 3.26 10.76 20.71
C VAL A 118 3.09 9.89 19.47
N GLU A 119 1.88 9.40 19.19
CA GLU A 119 1.61 8.65 17.96
C GLU A 119 1.43 9.58 16.76
N ARG A 120 2.16 9.28 15.69
CA ARG A 120 2.16 10.10 14.48
C ARG A 120 0.82 10.00 13.77
N PRO A 121 0.23 11.12 13.32
CA PRO A 121 -0.99 11.08 12.51
C PRO A 121 -0.82 10.24 11.24
N VAL A 122 -1.85 9.49 10.88
CA VAL A 122 -1.92 8.73 9.62
C VAL A 122 -2.60 9.58 8.56
N THR A 123 -2.09 9.56 7.33
CA THR A 123 -2.72 10.25 6.19
C THR A 123 -3.03 9.25 5.10
N VAL A 124 -4.29 9.21 4.68
CA VAL A 124 -4.78 8.41 3.54
C VAL A 124 -5.31 9.36 2.48
N TYR A 125 -5.14 8.98 1.21
CA TYR A 125 -5.58 9.77 0.07
C TYR A 125 -6.74 9.06 -0.62
N HIS A 126 -7.85 9.77 -0.79
CA HIS A 126 -9.05 9.25 -1.45
C HIS A 126 -9.42 10.12 -2.63
N VAL A 127 -9.53 9.53 -3.83
CA VAL A 127 -10.02 10.25 -5.01
C VAL A 127 -11.54 10.31 -4.95
N LEU A 128 -12.09 11.50 -4.75
CA LEU A 128 -13.53 11.75 -4.73
C LEU A 128 -14.13 11.37 -6.09
N LYS A 129 -15.07 10.41 -6.09
CA LYS A 129 -15.77 9.96 -7.30
C LYS A 129 -17.18 10.53 -7.37
N LEU A 130 -17.48 11.21 -8.48
CA LEU A 130 -18.80 11.77 -8.77
C LEU A 130 -19.49 11.05 -9.92
N PHE A 131 -18.71 10.47 -10.84
CA PHE A 131 -19.23 9.84 -12.04
C PHE A 131 -19.04 8.32 -12.01
N GLN A 132 -19.96 7.59 -12.64
CA GLN A 132 -19.81 6.15 -12.81
C GLN A 132 -18.66 5.86 -13.77
N SER A 133 -17.77 4.94 -13.40
CA SER A 133 -16.73 4.46 -14.31
C SER A 133 -17.40 3.56 -15.35
N GLY A 134 -17.21 3.86 -16.63
CA GLY A 134 -18.04 3.37 -17.76
C GLY A 134 -17.98 1.87 -18.12
N SER A 135 -17.78 0.97 -17.16
CA SER A 135 -17.77 -0.49 -17.38
C SER A 135 -18.72 -1.28 -16.50
N ASP A 136 -19.27 -0.69 -15.43
CA ASP A 136 -20.02 -1.44 -14.43
C ASP A 136 -21.52 -1.35 -14.68
N HIS A 137 -21.94 -1.79 -15.87
CA HIS A 137 -23.35 -2.04 -16.19
C HIS A 137 -23.95 -3.24 -15.41
N GLN A 138 -23.24 -3.81 -14.42
CA GLN A 138 -23.62 -5.08 -13.80
C GLN A 138 -23.47 -5.21 -12.27
N SER A 139 -23.27 -4.14 -11.50
CA SER A 139 -23.27 -4.27 -10.03
C SER A 139 -24.27 -3.35 -9.34
N LEU A 140 -25.24 -4.01 -8.68
CA LEU A 140 -26.20 -3.53 -7.68
C LEU A 140 -27.53 -2.97 -8.22
N GLN A 141 -28.48 -3.88 -8.38
CA GLN A 141 -29.89 -3.65 -8.73
C GLN A 141 -30.70 -2.78 -7.75
N ASN A 142 -30.10 -2.22 -6.69
CA ASN A 142 -30.83 -1.50 -5.64
C ASN A 142 -30.32 -0.07 -5.36
N VAL A 143 -29.30 0.41 -6.07
CA VAL A 143 -28.86 1.82 -5.95
C VAL A 143 -29.56 2.63 -7.06
N PRO A 144 -30.31 3.70 -6.73
CA PRO A 144 -30.90 4.53 -7.78
C PRO A 144 -29.78 5.00 -8.70
N LYS A 145 -30.00 4.93 -10.02
CA LYS A 145 -29.04 5.22 -11.13
C LYS A 145 -28.33 6.60 -11.06
N LYS A 146 -28.49 7.36 -9.97
CA LYS A 146 -27.97 8.70 -9.70
C LYS A 146 -27.02 8.77 -8.51
N THR A 147 -26.74 7.65 -7.83
CA THR A 147 -25.79 7.59 -6.71
C THR A 147 -24.52 6.86 -7.12
N VAL A 148 -23.36 7.46 -6.83
CA VAL A 148 -22.03 6.90 -7.02
C VAL A 148 -21.43 6.65 -5.65
N ILE A 149 -20.83 5.47 -5.47
CA ILE A 149 -20.22 5.05 -4.23
C ILE A 149 -18.81 4.58 -4.56
N ALA A 150 -17.82 5.13 -3.87
CA ALA A 150 -16.44 4.72 -4.01
C ALA A 150 -15.85 4.55 -2.62
N GLU A 151 -15.66 3.29 -2.20
CA GLU A 151 -15.06 2.94 -0.92
C GLU A 151 -13.78 2.11 -1.11
N SER A 152 -12.85 2.34 -0.19
CA SER A 152 -11.58 1.64 -0.09
C SER A 152 -11.39 1.16 1.35
N TYR A 153 -10.87 -0.06 1.48
CA TYR A 153 -10.46 -0.64 2.75
C TYR A 153 -9.01 -0.24 3.01
N ASP A 154 -8.71 0.16 4.25
CA ASP A 154 -7.36 0.46 4.71
C ASP A 154 -7.20 0.04 6.18
N GLU A 155 -5.97 0.06 6.69
CA GLU A 155 -5.62 -0.41 8.02
C GLU A 155 -4.74 0.60 8.75
N ILE A 156 -5.19 1.04 9.92
CA ILE A 156 -4.34 1.81 10.84
C ILE A 156 -3.43 0.82 11.57
N VAL A 157 -2.13 0.91 11.33
CA VAL A 157 -1.12 0.04 11.95
C VAL A 157 -0.36 0.81 13.03
N PHE A 158 -0.56 0.42 14.28
CA PHE A 158 0.24 0.89 15.40
C PHE A 158 1.41 -0.07 15.63
N GLN A 159 2.60 0.33 15.16
CA GLN A 159 3.84 -0.42 15.38
C GLN A 159 4.50 0.01 16.68
N GLU A 160 4.64 -0.93 17.62
CA GLU A 160 5.16 -0.69 18.97
C GLU A 160 4.48 0.51 19.65
N PRO A 161 3.16 0.43 19.90
CA PRO A 161 2.41 1.55 20.47
C PRO A 161 2.89 1.88 21.88
N THR A 162 2.66 3.11 22.31
CA THR A 162 2.79 3.45 23.74
C THR A 162 1.82 2.62 24.58
N ARG A 163 2.10 2.49 25.88
CA ARG A 163 1.14 1.85 26.81
C ARG A 163 -0.19 2.60 26.87
N TYR A 164 -0.13 3.92 26.78
CA TYR A 164 -1.32 4.76 26.76
C TYR A 164 -2.17 4.47 25.51
N MET A 165 -1.58 4.49 24.32
CA MET A 165 -2.27 4.14 23.07
C MET A 165 -2.84 2.73 23.13
N LYS A 166 -2.08 1.75 23.63
CA LYS A 166 -2.59 0.38 23.82
C LYS A 166 -3.85 0.35 24.68
N SER A 167 -3.83 1.05 25.81
CA SER A 167 -5.00 1.14 26.71
C SER A 167 -6.21 1.78 26.03
N LEU A 168 -6.01 2.80 25.20
CA LEU A 168 -7.10 3.43 24.45
C LEU A 168 -7.68 2.47 23.40
N VAL A 169 -6.83 1.78 22.66
CA VAL A 169 -7.26 0.84 21.61
C VAL A 169 -7.95 -0.39 22.19
N ASP A 170 -7.57 -0.83 23.39
CA ASP A 170 -8.23 -1.92 24.11
C ASP A 170 -9.59 -1.53 24.70
N SER A 171 -9.86 -0.23 24.85
CA SER A 171 -11.15 0.30 25.31
C SER A 171 -12.19 0.45 24.20
N VAL A 172 -11.87 0.06 22.96
CA VAL A 172 -12.80 0.08 21.83
C VAL A 172 -13.99 -0.84 22.12
N VAL A 173 -15.19 -0.29 21.99
CA VAL A 173 -16.45 -1.00 22.18
C VAL A 173 -17.22 -1.09 20.86
N PRO A 174 -18.04 -2.14 20.65
CA PRO A 174 -19.00 -2.17 19.56
C PRO A 174 -20.02 -1.03 19.67
N LEU A 175 -20.44 -0.47 18.54
CA LEU A 175 -21.55 0.48 18.50
C LEU A 175 -22.87 -0.26 18.75
N THR A 176 -23.68 0.26 19.67
CA THR A 176 -24.93 -0.40 20.14
C THR A 176 -26.19 0.10 19.43
N MET A 177 -26.16 1.29 18.82
CA MET A 177 -27.35 1.97 18.29
C MET A 177 -27.30 2.23 16.78
N ASP A 178 -26.11 2.23 16.16
CA ASP A 178 -25.93 2.51 14.74
C ASP A 178 -24.95 1.50 14.13
N GLU A 179 -25.37 0.78 13.09
CA GLU A 179 -24.52 -0.16 12.35
C GLU A 179 -23.91 0.52 11.12
N TYR A 180 -22.57 0.52 11.03
CA TYR A 180 -21.89 0.93 9.80
C TYR A 180 -22.24 -0.02 8.67
N LYS A 181 -22.99 0.50 7.69
CA LYS A 181 -23.23 -0.18 6.42
C LYS A 181 -22.08 0.10 5.47
N HIS A 182 -21.46 -0.95 4.95
CA HIS A 182 -20.50 -0.88 3.85
C HIS A 182 -21.23 -1.28 2.58
N GLU A 183 -21.21 -0.41 1.59
CA GLU A 183 -21.93 -0.63 0.33
C GLU A 183 -21.07 -1.47 -0.63
N THR A 184 -19.76 -1.52 -0.36
CA THR A 184 -18.81 -2.42 -1.03
C THR A 184 -18.68 -3.75 -0.29
N ASP A 185 -18.87 -4.86 -0.99
CA ASP A 185 -18.50 -6.18 -0.47
C ASP A 185 -16.96 -6.35 -0.55
N PHE A 186 -16.31 -6.00 0.55
CA PHE A 186 -14.86 -6.09 0.67
C PHE A 186 -14.36 -7.55 0.69
N GLU A 187 -15.15 -8.51 1.15
CA GLU A 187 -14.76 -9.92 1.19
C GLU A 187 -14.79 -10.54 -0.21
N GLU A 188 -15.81 -10.23 -1.02
CA GLU A 188 -15.83 -10.62 -2.43
C GLU A 188 -14.66 -9.98 -3.20
N LYS A 189 -14.45 -8.66 -3.01
CA LYS A 189 -13.36 -7.93 -3.68
C LYS A 189 -11.99 -8.51 -3.31
N LYS A 190 -11.79 -8.88 -2.04
CA LYS A 190 -10.60 -9.57 -1.54
C LYS A 190 -10.44 -10.94 -2.19
N LYS A 191 -11.49 -11.77 -2.25
CA LYS A 191 -11.45 -13.10 -2.89
C LYS A 191 -11.08 -13.00 -4.37
N SER A 192 -11.72 -12.09 -5.10
CA SER A 192 -11.45 -11.84 -6.52
C SER A 192 -10.01 -11.37 -6.75
N SER A 193 -9.54 -10.43 -5.92
CA SER A 193 -8.16 -9.90 -6.01
C SER A 193 -7.13 -10.97 -5.69
N MET A 194 -7.35 -11.78 -4.65
CA MET A 194 -6.47 -12.89 -4.28
C MET A 194 -6.38 -13.94 -5.38
N ALA A 195 -7.49 -14.26 -6.05
CA ALA A 195 -7.49 -15.17 -7.19
C ALA A 195 -6.65 -14.63 -8.36
N LYS A 196 -6.78 -13.34 -8.67
CA LYS A 196 -5.97 -12.65 -9.70
C LYS A 196 -4.48 -12.69 -9.35
N ILE A 197 -4.13 -12.38 -8.09
CA ILE A 197 -2.74 -12.42 -7.60
C ILE A 197 -2.18 -13.84 -7.68
N ALA A 198 -2.95 -14.86 -7.28
CA ALA A 198 -2.52 -16.25 -7.35
C ALA A 198 -2.25 -16.70 -8.79
N SER A 199 -3.14 -16.32 -9.72
CA SER A 199 -2.96 -16.58 -11.16
C SER A 199 -1.69 -15.90 -11.70
N ALA A 200 -1.50 -14.61 -11.42
CA ALA A 200 -0.31 -13.86 -11.84
C ALA A 200 0.99 -14.45 -11.25
N LYS A 201 0.99 -14.82 -9.96
CA LYS A 201 2.12 -15.52 -9.34
C LYS A 201 2.43 -16.85 -10.03
N GLY A 202 1.40 -17.59 -10.44
CA GLY A 202 1.54 -18.83 -11.20
C GLY A 202 2.23 -18.62 -12.54
N GLN A 203 1.79 -17.61 -13.31
CA GLN A 203 2.39 -17.24 -14.60
C GLN A 203 3.85 -16.84 -14.46
N VAL A 204 4.15 -15.92 -13.53
CA VAL A 204 5.52 -15.48 -13.26
C VAL A 204 6.41 -16.65 -12.84
N LYS A 205 5.90 -17.56 -12.01
CA LYS A 205 6.64 -18.75 -11.58
C LYS A 205 6.94 -19.68 -12.77
N ALA A 206 5.98 -19.89 -13.67
CA ALA A 206 6.16 -20.71 -14.87
C ALA A 206 7.21 -20.11 -15.80
N GLU A 207 7.14 -18.80 -16.05
CA GLU A 207 8.11 -18.08 -16.88
C GLU A 207 9.53 -18.11 -16.28
N ILE A 208 9.64 -17.94 -14.95
CA ILE A 208 10.92 -18.11 -14.24
C ILE A 208 11.48 -19.52 -14.44
N GLN A 209 10.62 -20.55 -14.41
CA GLN A 209 11.06 -21.93 -14.60
C GLN A 209 11.55 -22.16 -16.03
N GLU A 210 10.81 -21.70 -17.04
CA GLU A 210 11.21 -21.79 -18.45
C GLU A 210 12.56 -21.09 -18.70
N LEU A 211 12.74 -19.88 -18.17
CA LEU A 211 13.99 -19.14 -18.29
C LEU A 211 15.16 -19.88 -17.60
N LYS A 212 14.93 -20.51 -16.45
CA LYS A 212 15.94 -21.34 -15.77
C LYS A 212 16.34 -22.55 -16.60
N GLU A 213 15.38 -23.25 -17.21
CA GLU A 213 15.63 -24.40 -18.06
C GLU A 213 16.41 -24.00 -19.33
N LYS A 214 16.00 -22.91 -19.98
CA LYS A 214 16.71 -22.34 -21.14
C LYS A 214 18.14 -21.93 -20.80
N LEU A 215 18.36 -21.34 -19.63
CA LEU A 215 19.68 -20.93 -19.16
C LEU A 215 20.57 -22.15 -18.86
N LYS A 216 19.99 -23.21 -18.29
CA LYS A 216 20.68 -24.50 -18.10
C LYS A 216 21.10 -25.12 -19.43
N LEU A 217 20.17 -25.26 -20.38
CA LEU A 217 20.43 -25.80 -21.72
C LEU A 217 21.50 -24.97 -22.45
N SER A 218 21.43 -23.64 -22.36
CA SER A 218 22.42 -22.75 -22.97
C SER A 218 23.82 -22.97 -22.37
N ARG A 219 23.93 -23.13 -21.04
CA ARG A 219 25.22 -23.43 -20.38
C ARG A 219 25.79 -24.76 -20.82
N GLU A 220 24.98 -25.82 -20.84
CA GLU A 220 25.39 -27.15 -21.29
C GLU A 220 25.85 -27.12 -22.75
N THR A 221 25.13 -26.40 -23.60
CA THR A 221 25.48 -26.21 -25.02
C THR A 221 26.81 -25.47 -25.20
N ILE A 222 27.04 -24.40 -24.43
CA ILE A 222 28.32 -23.67 -24.43
C ILE A 222 29.47 -24.59 -24.01
N GLU A 223 29.26 -25.44 -23.02
CA GLU A 223 30.28 -26.38 -22.53
C GLU A 223 30.62 -27.44 -23.59
N GLN A 224 29.61 -27.99 -24.27
CA GLN A 224 29.80 -28.91 -25.40
C GLN A 224 30.58 -28.27 -26.55
N PHE A 225 30.22 -27.05 -26.96
CA PHE A 225 30.95 -26.34 -28.02
C PHE A 225 32.40 -26.03 -27.62
N LYS A 226 32.66 -25.65 -26.36
CA LYS A 226 34.03 -25.45 -25.85
C LYS A 226 34.85 -26.73 -25.91
N LYS A 227 34.27 -27.88 -25.55
CA LYS A 227 34.94 -29.19 -25.61
C LYS A 227 35.28 -29.59 -27.04
N ALA A 228 34.33 -29.45 -27.97
CA ALA A 228 34.54 -29.75 -29.38
C ALA A 228 35.65 -28.87 -30.00
N LEU A 229 35.67 -27.57 -29.67
CA LEU A 229 36.74 -26.66 -30.12
C LEU A 229 38.12 -27.08 -29.59
N ALA A 230 38.22 -27.55 -28.34
CA ALA A 230 39.47 -28.03 -27.77
C ALA A 230 39.96 -29.33 -28.45
N GLU A 231 39.05 -30.25 -28.79
CA GLU A 231 39.37 -31.50 -29.49
C GLU A 231 39.83 -31.25 -30.93
N SER A 232 39.18 -30.33 -31.65
CA SER A 232 39.59 -29.94 -33.01
C SER A 232 40.98 -29.27 -33.04
N GLN A 233 41.28 -28.38 -32.08
CA GLN A 233 42.61 -27.74 -31.97
C GLN A 233 43.72 -28.71 -31.50
N GLY A 234 43.38 -29.79 -30.78
CA GLY A 234 44.32 -30.86 -30.42
C GLY A 234 44.70 -31.77 -31.60
N SER A 235 43.78 -31.95 -32.56
CA SER A 235 43.99 -32.82 -33.73
C SER A 235 44.91 -32.20 -34.79
N GLU A 236 44.91 -30.87 -34.96
CA GLU A 236 45.82 -30.17 -35.88
C GLU A 236 47.29 -30.23 -35.45
N LYS A 237 47.57 -30.30 -34.14
CA LYS A 237 48.95 -30.44 -33.62
C LYS A 237 49.56 -31.84 -33.77
N THR A 238 48.75 -32.86 -34.06
CA THR A 238 49.22 -34.26 -34.13
C THR A 238 49.52 -34.70 -35.57
N LYS A 239 48.98 -34.00 -36.59
CA LYS A 239 49.24 -34.30 -38.01
C LYS A 239 50.54 -33.71 -38.57
N SER A 240 51.25 -32.85 -37.84
CA SER A 240 52.48 -32.18 -38.30
C SER A 240 53.80 -32.83 -37.83
N ARG A 241 53.79 -34.07 -37.32
CA ARG A 241 54.99 -34.72 -36.73
C ARG A 241 55.47 -36.01 -37.42
N LYS A 242 54.96 -36.37 -38.60
CA LYS A 242 55.50 -37.46 -39.42
C LYS A 242 55.70 -36.96 -40.85
N ASP A 243 56.85 -36.38 -41.09
CA ASP A 243 57.67 -36.50 -42.31
C ASP A 243 58.75 -35.42 -42.20
N ASP A 244 59.96 -35.82 -41.80
CA ASP A 244 61.18 -35.52 -42.55
C ASP A 244 62.44 -35.89 -41.76
N SER A 245 63.36 -36.55 -42.47
CA SER A 245 64.75 -36.77 -42.09
C SER A 245 65.62 -36.57 -43.36
N PRO A 246 66.93 -36.34 -43.24
CA PRO A 246 67.51 -34.99 -43.15
C PRO A 246 68.54 -34.69 -44.26
N SER A 247 68.86 -33.43 -44.51
CA SER A 247 70.15 -33.00 -45.10
C SER A 247 70.33 -31.47 -45.10
N PRO A 248 71.58 -30.96 -45.19
CA PRO A 248 72.04 -29.98 -44.22
C PRO A 248 72.45 -28.62 -44.80
N SER A 249 72.69 -27.69 -43.86
CA SER A 249 73.89 -26.85 -43.78
C SER A 249 73.74 -25.35 -43.98
N LYS A 250 74.42 -24.66 -43.04
CA LYS A 250 75.05 -23.33 -43.09
C LYS A 250 74.18 -22.09 -42.82
N THR A 251 74.32 -21.65 -41.57
CA THR A 251 74.44 -20.26 -41.08
C THR A 251 75.34 -19.37 -41.97
N PRO A 252 75.42 -18.01 -41.84
CA PRO A 252 75.11 -17.21 -40.63
C PRO A 252 74.51 -15.77 -40.80
N LYS A 253 74.07 -15.21 -39.65
CA LYS A 253 74.22 -13.82 -39.13
C LYS A 253 73.67 -12.59 -39.89
N SER A 254 72.80 -11.83 -39.20
CA SER A 254 73.05 -10.45 -38.67
C SER A 254 71.73 -9.90 -38.09
N LEU A 255 71.64 -9.53 -36.81
CA LEU A 255 71.99 -8.26 -36.12
C LEU A 255 71.20 -7.02 -36.59
N GLY A 256 70.46 -6.42 -35.64
CA GLY A 256 69.79 -5.12 -35.73
C GLY A 256 68.40 -5.17 -35.09
N SER A 257 68.25 -5.09 -33.76
CA SER A 257 68.19 -3.85 -32.95
C SER A 257 67.50 -2.68 -33.65
N MET A 258 66.24 -2.41 -33.31
CA MET A 258 65.87 -1.06 -32.85
C MET A 258 64.51 -1.02 -32.15
N ARG A 259 64.54 -0.34 -31.00
CA ARG A 259 63.41 0.12 -30.19
C ARG A 259 62.48 1.03 -31.00
N GLY A 260 61.21 1.04 -30.59
CA GLY A 260 60.26 2.08 -30.95
C GLY A 260 59.04 1.98 -30.06
N ASP A 261 59.12 2.60 -28.89
CA ASP A 261 57.98 3.03 -28.09
C ASP A 261 56.93 3.72 -28.99
N ASN A 262 55.65 3.41 -28.82
CA ASN A 262 54.73 4.51 -28.55
C ASN A 262 53.45 4.06 -27.84
N LYS A 263 53.12 4.86 -26.82
CA LYS A 263 51.85 4.90 -26.10
C LYS A 263 50.75 5.40 -27.05
N ASN A 264 49.58 4.78 -26.99
CA ASN A 264 48.40 5.38 -26.33
C ASN A 264 47.35 4.29 -26.07
#